data_AF-A0A2E1WZP5-F1
#
_entry.id   AF-A0A2E1WZP5-F1
#
_cell.length_a   1.000
_cell.length_b   1.000
_cell.length_c   1.000
_cell.angle_alpha   90.00
_cell.angle_beta   90.00
_cell.angle_gamma   90.00
#
_symmetry.space_group_name_H-M   'P 1'
#
loop_
_entity.id
_entity.type
_entity.pdbx_description
1 polymer ?
#
loop_
_entity_poly.entity_id
_entity_poly.type
_entity_poly.pdbx_seq_one_letter_code
_entity_poly.pdbx_strand_id
1 'polypeptide(L)'
;WDCNFAIEHVYGHHKNVCLPEDPASAKRGENIYWFILKGIINEQISGWEIEKNRLRRKKISLFSMQNRMIIGYMRSLSVTVLIFMFGGVTGVLAFLSCSILAKVFLEVINYIEHYGLVRQRNKPVQKRHSWNSNHFFSSIYLYNVTRHSDHHSNTNLKFWELKPIDKGAPMLPYGYLMMLYLAFYAPFIYKRIMKKELANWDQNYANDYERNLIKS
;
A
#
# COMPACT_ATOMS: atom_id res chain seq x y z
N TRP A 1 -12.42 -3.25 -9.51
CA TRP A 1 -11.96 -2.14 -10.37
C TRP A 1 -10.71 -1.51 -9.78
N ASP A 2 -9.62 -2.29 -9.62
CA ASP A 2 -8.33 -1.85 -9.07
C ASP A 2 -7.18 -2.67 -9.71
N CYS A 3 -7.26 -2.89 -11.02
CA CYS A 3 -6.36 -3.81 -11.70
C CYS A 3 -4.92 -3.27 -11.84
N ASN A 4 -4.74 -1.96 -11.69
CA ASN A 4 -3.43 -1.31 -11.60
C ASN A 4 -2.63 -1.84 -10.43
N PHE A 5 -3.25 -2.19 -9.30
CA PHE A 5 -2.53 -2.60 -8.09
C PHE A 5 -1.53 -3.74 -8.35
N ALA A 6 -1.91 -4.74 -9.14
CA ALA A 6 -1.03 -5.86 -9.49
C ALA A 6 0.23 -5.46 -10.29
N ILE A 7 0.23 -4.28 -10.90
CA ILE A 7 1.37 -3.70 -11.64
C ILE A 7 2.06 -2.66 -10.79
N GLU A 8 1.31 -1.68 -10.30
CA GLU A 8 1.76 -0.55 -9.52
C GLU A 8 2.46 -1.02 -8.26
N HIS A 9 1.83 -1.88 -7.47
CA HIS A 9 2.38 -2.32 -6.21
C HIS A 9 3.75 -3.00 -6.43
N VAL A 10 3.81 -3.95 -7.37
CA VAL A 10 5.00 -4.77 -7.62
C VAL A 10 6.15 -3.98 -8.25
N TYR A 11 5.87 -3.14 -9.25
CA TYR A 11 6.91 -2.49 -10.04
C TYR A 11 7.12 -1.00 -9.71
N GLY A 12 6.16 -0.39 -9.00
CA GLY A 12 6.14 0.99 -8.53
C GLY A 12 6.40 1.05 -7.03
N HIS A 13 5.39 0.77 -6.21
CA HIS A 13 5.46 0.89 -4.75
C HIS A 13 6.65 0.14 -4.14
N HIS A 14 6.82 -1.16 -4.40
CA HIS A 14 7.95 -1.94 -3.87
C HIS A 14 9.33 -1.34 -4.23
N LYS A 15 9.42 -0.71 -5.41
CA LYS A 15 10.63 -0.01 -5.85
C LYS A 15 10.79 1.34 -5.15
N ASN A 16 9.71 2.08 -4.96
CA ASN A 16 9.70 3.49 -4.57
C ASN A 16 9.29 3.74 -3.10
N VAL A 17 8.95 2.71 -2.33
CA VAL A 17 8.46 2.83 -0.96
C VAL A 17 9.32 3.76 -0.09
N CYS A 18 8.64 4.59 0.71
CA CYS A 18 9.21 5.66 1.53
C CYS A 18 10.00 6.73 0.74
N LEU A 19 9.79 6.85 -0.58
CA LEU A 19 10.27 7.97 -1.39
C LEU A 19 9.10 8.91 -1.76
N PRO A 20 9.36 10.19 -2.07
CA PRO A 20 8.30 11.14 -2.41
C PRO A 20 7.46 10.79 -3.64
N GLU A 21 7.99 9.94 -4.54
CA GLU A 21 7.30 9.50 -5.77
C GLU A 21 6.30 8.37 -5.54
N ASP A 22 6.39 7.67 -4.41
CA ASP A 22 5.51 6.54 -4.13
C ASP A 22 4.10 7.03 -3.72
N PRO A 23 3.05 6.72 -4.49
CA PRO A 23 1.70 7.13 -4.14
C PRO A 23 1.18 6.47 -2.86
N ALA A 24 1.73 5.30 -2.48
CA ALA A 24 1.31 4.50 -1.33
C ALA A 24 2.16 4.75 -0.06
N SER A 25 3.02 5.78 -0.05
CA SER A 25 3.79 6.17 1.14
C SER A 25 3.29 7.49 1.73
N ALA A 26 2.60 7.40 2.87
CA ALA A 26 2.03 8.57 3.54
C ALA A 26 3.11 9.44 4.23
N LYS A 27 3.02 10.76 4.07
CA LYS A 27 3.96 11.71 4.67
C LYS A 27 3.60 12.01 6.13
N ARG A 28 4.60 12.46 6.90
CA ARG A 28 4.37 12.93 8.29
C ARG A 28 3.34 14.05 8.30
N GLY A 29 2.28 13.88 9.08
CA GLY A 29 1.20 14.85 9.23
C GLY A 29 0.14 14.83 8.13
N GLU A 30 0.31 14.03 7.06
CA GLU A 30 -0.62 13.98 5.93
C GLU A 30 -2.04 13.62 6.38
N ASN A 31 -3.05 14.24 5.76
CA ASN A 31 -4.44 13.91 6.01
C ASN A 31 -4.78 12.57 5.34
N ILE A 32 -5.36 11.63 6.10
CA ILE A 32 -5.64 10.28 5.60
C ILE A 32 -6.65 10.26 4.45
N TYR A 33 -7.70 11.07 4.48
CA TYR A 33 -8.71 11.07 3.41
C TYR A 33 -8.15 11.66 2.12
N TRP A 34 -7.31 12.68 2.24
CA TRP A 34 -6.58 13.21 1.10
C TRP A 34 -5.58 12.20 0.55
N PHE A 35 -4.87 11.49 1.42
CA PHE A 35 -3.98 10.40 1.04
C PHE A 35 -4.74 9.31 0.27
N ILE A 36 -5.88 8.82 0.77
CA ILE A 36 -6.71 7.80 0.12
C ILE A 36 -7.12 8.26 -1.29
N LEU A 37 -7.68 9.48 -1.41
CA LEU A 37 -8.12 9.99 -2.70
C LEU A 37 -6.97 10.11 -3.70
N LYS A 38 -5.85 10.68 -3.24
CA LYS A 38 -4.66 10.88 -4.06
C LYS A 38 -4.00 9.54 -4.44
N GLY A 39 -3.94 8.59 -3.51
CA GLY A 39 -3.43 7.24 -3.70
C GLY A 39 -4.20 6.52 -4.81
N ILE A 40 -5.52 6.45 -4.71
CA ILE A 40 -6.40 5.85 -5.73
C ILE A 40 -6.11 6.41 -7.13
N ILE A 41 -5.97 7.73 -7.26
CA ILE A 41 -5.73 8.37 -8.56
C ILE A 41 -4.30 8.13 -9.05
N ASN A 42 -3.31 8.38 -8.20
CA ASN A 42 -1.91 8.34 -8.61
C ASN A 42 -1.41 6.92 -8.84
N GLU A 43 -1.91 5.93 -8.11
CA GLU A 43 -1.62 4.52 -8.37
C GLU A 43 -2.15 4.08 -9.75
N GLN A 44 -3.31 4.60 -10.18
CA GLN A 44 -3.83 4.31 -11.53
C GLN A 44 -2.90 4.90 -12.60
N ILE A 45 -2.48 6.15 -12.41
CA ILE A 45 -1.55 6.84 -13.32
C ILE A 45 -0.21 6.09 -13.38
N SER A 46 0.36 5.77 -12.21
CA SER A 46 1.60 5.01 -12.07
C SER A 46 1.52 3.64 -12.75
N GLY A 47 0.44 2.88 -12.51
CA GLY A 47 0.22 1.58 -13.15
C GLY A 47 0.18 1.66 -14.68
N TRP A 48 -0.51 2.66 -15.24
CA TRP A 48 -0.53 2.90 -16.69
C TRP A 48 0.83 3.31 -17.23
N GLU A 49 1.57 4.15 -16.53
CA GLU A 49 2.91 4.58 -16.95
C GLU A 49 3.90 3.40 -16.98
N ILE A 50 3.90 2.57 -15.93
CA ILE A 50 4.72 1.36 -15.85
C ILE A 50 4.40 0.42 -17.02
N GLU A 51 3.12 0.17 -17.28
CA GLU A 51 2.69 -0.74 -18.33
C GLU A 51 3.00 -0.19 -19.73
N LYS A 52 2.77 1.11 -19.97
CA LYS A 52 3.15 1.79 -21.21
C LYS A 52 4.64 1.68 -21.47
N ASN A 53 5.47 1.89 -20.44
CA ASN A 53 6.93 1.75 -20.53
C ASN A 53 7.35 0.31 -20.82
N ARG A 54 6.67 -0.69 -20.25
CA ARG A 54 6.91 -2.12 -20.55
C ARG A 54 6.58 -2.46 -22.00
N LEU A 55 5.42 -2.03 -22.50
CA LEU A 55 4.98 -2.28 -23.89
C LEU A 55 5.92 -1.58 -24.89
N ARG A 56 6.30 -0.32 -24.63
CA ARG A 56 7.26 0.42 -25.45
C ARG A 56 8.61 -0.31 -25.57
N ARG A 57 9.16 -0.82 -24.46
CA ARG A 57 10.41 -1.61 -24.48
C ARG A 57 10.29 -2.89 -25.29
N LYS A 58 9.10 -3.49 -25.35
CA LYS A 58 8.82 -4.67 -26.17
C LYS A 58 8.37 -4.35 -27.60
N LYS A 59 8.28 -3.07 -27.98
CA LYS A 59 7.73 -2.60 -29.28
C LYS A 59 6.30 -3.11 -29.55
N ILE A 60 5.47 -3.16 -28.51
CA ILE A 60 4.07 -3.60 -28.59
C ILE A 60 3.15 -2.39 -28.49
N SER A 61 2.05 -2.40 -29.27
CA SER A 61 1.01 -1.37 -29.22
C SER A 61 0.33 -1.30 -27.84
N LEU A 62 -0.07 -0.09 -27.43
CA LEU A 62 -0.83 0.12 -26.19
C LEU A 62 -2.19 -0.58 -26.19
N PHE A 63 -2.83 -0.73 -27.35
CA PHE A 63 -4.15 -1.38 -27.49
C PHE A 63 -4.05 -2.89 -27.77
N SER A 64 -2.95 -3.52 -27.38
CA SER A 64 -2.74 -4.95 -27.56
C SER A 64 -3.39 -5.76 -26.43
N MET A 65 -3.78 -7.01 -26.72
CA MET A 65 -4.15 -8.01 -25.70
C MET A 65 -3.01 -8.37 -24.74
N GLN A 66 -1.77 -7.96 -25.05
CA GLN A 66 -0.65 -8.06 -24.13
C GLN A 66 -0.62 -6.92 -23.10
N ASN A 67 -1.48 -5.91 -23.20
CA ASN A 67 -1.61 -4.85 -22.21
C ASN A 67 -2.35 -5.35 -20.97
N ARG A 68 -1.61 -5.49 -19.87
CA ARG A 68 -2.11 -6.02 -18.59
C ARG A 68 -3.18 -5.14 -17.98
N MET A 69 -3.11 -3.81 -18.16
CA MET A 69 -4.14 -2.89 -17.68
C MET A 69 -5.46 -3.12 -18.39
N ILE A 70 -5.45 -3.20 -19.73
CA ILE A 70 -6.66 -3.47 -20.53
C ILE A 70 -7.27 -4.82 -20.14
N ILE A 71 -6.46 -5.87 -20.05
CA ILE A 71 -6.93 -7.20 -19.63
C ILE A 71 -7.53 -7.15 -18.22
N GLY A 72 -6.93 -6.40 -17.29
CA GLY A 72 -7.45 -6.22 -15.93
C GLY A 72 -8.81 -5.51 -15.88
N TYR A 73 -9.00 -4.47 -16.70
CA TYR A 73 -10.28 -3.78 -16.84
C TYR A 73 -11.34 -4.67 -17.48
N MET A 74 -10.99 -5.41 -18.53
CA MET A 74 -11.90 -6.36 -19.17
C MET A 74 -12.38 -7.42 -18.19
N ARG A 75 -11.47 -7.99 -17.36
CA ARG A 75 -11.84 -8.95 -16.31
C ARG A 75 -12.78 -8.32 -15.26
N SER A 76 -12.49 -7.10 -14.82
CA SER A 76 -13.35 -6.37 -13.87
C SER A 76 -14.74 -6.12 -14.44
N LEU A 77 -14.82 -5.76 -15.72
CA LEU A 77 -16.08 -5.57 -16.45
C LEU A 77 -16.84 -6.89 -16.57
N SER A 78 -16.19 -7.99 -16.95
CA SER A 78 -16.83 -9.31 -17.05
C SER A 78 -17.47 -9.74 -15.73
N VAL A 79 -16.78 -9.56 -14.60
CA VAL A 79 -17.36 -9.85 -13.26
C VAL A 79 -18.57 -8.95 -12.98
N THR A 80 -18.47 -7.66 -13.30
CA THR A 80 -19.57 -6.71 -13.10
C THR A 80 -20.81 -7.09 -13.94
N VAL A 81 -20.61 -7.51 -15.20
CA VAL A 81 -21.68 -7.99 -16.09
C VAL A 81 -22.31 -9.27 -15.56
N LEU A 82 -21.51 -10.23 -15.09
CA LEU A 82 -22.05 -11.45 -14.49
C LEU A 82 -22.92 -11.12 -13.27
N ILE A 83 -22.46 -10.22 -12.40
CA ILE A 83 -23.24 -9.77 -11.24
C ILE A 83 -24.54 -9.08 -11.68
N PHE A 84 -24.50 -8.27 -12.74
CA PHE A 84 -25.70 -7.67 -13.32
C PHE A 84 -26.69 -8.73 -13.83
N MET A 85 -26.22 -9.79 -14.49
CA MET A 85 -27.08 -10.85 -15.02
C MET A 85 -27.87 -11.57 -13.93
N PHE A 86 -27.27 -11.79 -12.75
CA PHE A 86 -27.92 -12.50 -11.64
C PHE A 86 -28.64 -11.59 -10.65
N GLY A 87 -28.09 -10.41 -10.36
CA GLY A 87 -28.56 -9.49 -9.31
C GLY A 87 -29.12 -8.16 -9.83
N GLY A 88 -29.13 -7.94 -11.15
CA GLY A 88 -29.56 -6.69 -11.76
C GLY A 88 -28.72 -5.49 -11.29
N VAL A 89 -29.33 -4.30 -11.38
CA VAL A 89 -28.71 -3.04 -10.93
C VAL A 89 -28.38 -3.09 -9.44
N THR A 90 -29.25 -3.65 -8.61
CA THR A 90 -29.05 -3.75 -7.16
C THR A 90 -27.80 -4.57 -6.83
N GLY A 91 -27.60 -5.70 -7.52
CA GLY A 91 -26.39 -6.52 -7.36
C GLY A 91 -25.12 -5.76 -7.74
N VAL A 92 -25.15 -5.00 -8.84
CA VAL A 92 -24.01 -4.16 -9.25
C VAL A 92 -23.72 -3.08 -8.22
N LEU A 93 -24.74 -2.39 -7.71
CA LEU A 93 -24.56 -1.34 -6.69
C LEU A 93 -23.95 -1.90 -5.41
N ALA A 94 -24.44 -3.06 -4.94
CA ALA A 94 -23.87 -3.73 -3.77
C ALA A 94 -22.40 -4.12 -4.00
N PHE A 95 -22.10 -4.73 -5.15
CA PHE A 95 -20.74 -5.13 -5.51
C PHE A 95 -19.77 -3.96 -5.61
N LEU A 96 -20.17 -2.87 -6.28
CA LEU A 96 -19.34 -1.68 -6.43
C LEU A 96 -19.13 -0.99 -5.08
N SER A 97 -20.14 -0.95 -4.22
CA SER A 97 -20.02 -0.40 -2.86
C SER A 97 -18.98 -1.19 -2.04
N CYS A 98 -19.06 -2.52 -2.04
CA CYS A 98 -18.07 -3.37 -1.40
C CYS A 98 -16.66 -3.20 -2.00
N SER A 99 -16.57 -3.06 -3.32
CA SER A 99 -15.29 -2.86 -4.01
C SER A 99 -14.63 -1.53 -3.65
N ILE A 100 -15.41 -0.44 -3.59
CA ILE A 100 -14.93 0.88 -3.18
C ILE A 100 -14.50 0.84 -1.72
N LEU A 101 -15.30 0.23 -0.83
CA LEU A 101 -14.96 0.10 0.58
C LEU A 101 -13.66 -0.71 0.77
N ALA A 102 -13.50 -1.82 0.04
CA ALA A 102 -12.28 -2.61 0.05
C ALA A 102 -11.06 -1.80 -0.42
N LYS A 103 -11.19 -1.01 -1.49
CA LYS A 103 -10.10 -0.13 -1.97
C LYS A 103 -9.77 0.96 -0.95
N VAL A 104 -10.78 1.59 -0.32
CA VAL A 104 -10.55 2.57 0.74
C VAL A 104 -9.77 1.97 1.90
N PHE A 105 -10.13 0.76 2.36
CA PHE A 105 -9.39 0.10 3.43
C PHE A 105 -7.98 -0.33 3.01
N LEU A 106 -7.76 -0.71 1.75
CA LEU A 106 -6.42 -0.96 1.21
C LEU A 106 -5.55 0.30 1.29
N GLU A 107 -6.10 1.48 0.98
CA GLU A 107 -5.36 2.73 1.14
C GLU A 107 -5.12 3.10 2.60
N VAL A 108 -6.06 2.81 3.51
CA VAL A 108 -5.82 2.99 4.95
C VAL A 108 -4.67 2.09 5.41
N ILE A 109 -4.58 0.87 4.87
CA ILE A 109 -3.48 -0.06 5.09
C ILE A 109 -2.15 0.54 4.63
N ASN A 110 -2.06 0.97 3.37
CA ASN A 110 -0.88 1.64 2.83
C ASN A 110 -0.47 2.83 3.71
N TYR A 111 -1.45 3.62 4.14
CA TYR A 111 -1.24 4.75 5.04
C TYR A 111 -0.58 4.31 6.34
N ILE A 112 -1.16 3.36 7.08
CA ILE A 112 -0.62 2.97 8.39
C ILE A 112 0.72 2.24 8.29
N GLU A 113 0.96 1.52 7.20
CA GLU A 113 2.16 0.72 6.97
C GLU A 113 3.38 1.59 6.63
N HIS A 114 3.18 2.74 6.00
CA HIS A 114 4.28 3.60 5.57
C HIS A 114 4.23 5.01 6.16
N TYR A 115 3.32 5.28 7.10
CA TYR A 115 3.12 6.61 7.67
C TYR A 115 4.41 7.23 8.21
N GLY A 116 4.84 8.30 7.56
CA GLY A 116 5.91 9.18 8.03
C GLY A 116 7.32 8.62 7.94
N LEU A 117 7.49 7.44 7.34
CA LEU A 117 8.78 6.81 7.13
C LEU A 117 9.41 7.35 5.84
N VAL A 118 10.74 7.49 5.84
CA VAL A 118 11.50 7.97 4.68
C VAL A 118 12.65 7.02 4.39
N ARG A 119 13.07 6.99 3.13
CA ARG A 119 14.19 6.18 2.65
C ARG A 119 15.15 7.02 1.82
N GLN A 120 16.44 6.74 1.96
CA GLN A 120 17.45 7.28 1.05
C GLN A 120 17.26 6.73 -0.38
N ARG A 121 17.23 7.63 -1.39
CA ARG A 121 17.17 7.23 -2.81
C ARG A 121 18.31 6.26 -3.17
N ASN A 122 18.02 5.32 -4.06
CA ASN A 122 18.95 4.29 -4.56
C ASN A 122 19.51 3.34 -3.49
N LYS A 123 18.93 3.31 -2.28
CA LYS A 123 19.23 2.28 -1.27
C LYS A 123 18.14 1.20 -1.26
N PRO A 124 18.51 -0.06 -0.97
CA PRO A 124 17.53 -1.15 -0.87
C PRO A 124 16.49 -0.86 0.20
N VAL A 125 15.30 -1.42 0.03
CA VAL A 125 14.27 -1.40 1.07
C VAL A 125 14.77 -2.23 2.26
N GLN A 126 14.54 -1.73 3.47
CA GLN A 126 14.96 -2.32 4.72
C GLN A 126 13.73 -2.45 5.61
N LYS A 127 13.83 -3.32 6.61
CA LYS A 127 12.74 -3.59 7.56
C LYS A 127 12.22 -2.34 8.26
N ARG A 128 13.06 -1.33 8.41
CA ARG A 128 12.71 -0.01 8.98
C ARG A 128 11.89 0.91 8.07
N HIS A 129 11.66 0.57 6.81
CA HIS A 129 10.88 1.39 5.86
C HIS A 129 9.39 0.93 5.78
N SER A 130 8.90 0.31 6.84
CA SER A 130 7.50 -0.08 7.02
C SER A 130 7.22 -0.33 8.51
N TRP A 131 5.99 -0.07 8.93
CA TRP A 131 5.47 -0.45 10.23
C TRP A 131 4.99 -1.91 10.19
N ASN A 132 5.45 -2.73 11.13
CA ASN A 132 5.12 -4.15 11.22
C ASN A 132 4.12 -4.44 12.36
N SER A 133 3.46 -5.60 12.34
CA SER A 133 2.63 -6.06 13.46
C SER A 133 2.69 -7.59 13.60
N ASN A 134 2.95 -8.06 14.82
CA ASN A 134 2.98 -9.49 15.15
C ASN A 134 1.81 -9.90 16.07
N HIS A 135 0.78 -9.05 16.21
CA HIS A 135 -0.40 -9.34 17.02
C HIS A 135 -1.21 -10.50 16.45
N PHE A 136 -1.31 -11.59 17.21
CA PHE A 136 -1.92 -12.86 16.82
C PHE A 136 -3.26 -12.73 16.09
N PHE A 137 -4.23 -12.03 16.67
CA PHE A 137 -5.57 -11.87 16.05
C PHE A 137 -5.52 -11.12 14.72
N SER A 138 -4.74 -10.05 14.64
CA SER A 138 -4.56 -9.30 13.38
C SER A 138 -3.85 -10.17 12.33
N SER A 139 -2.84 -10.94 12.73
CA SER A 139 -2.08 -11.80 11.83
C SER A 139 -2.93 -12.94 11.27
N ILE A 140 -3.80 -13.59 12.05
CA ILE A 140 -4.73 -14.60 11.53
C ILE A 140 -5.76 -13.98 10.61
N TYR A 141 -6.43 -12.91 11.07
CA TYR A 141 -7.53 -12.29 10.32
C TYR A 141 -7.07 -11.71 8.97
N LEU A 142 -5.86 -11.16 8.92
CA LEU A 142 -5.28 -10.55 7.72
C LEU A 142 -4.32 -11.49 6.98
N TYR A 143 -4.39 -12.80 7.22
CA TYR A 143 -3.55 -13.81 6.54
C TYR A 143 -2.04 -13.47 6.54
N ASN A 144 -1.55 -12.96 7.67
CA ASN A 144 -0.16 -12.53 7.90
C ASN A 144 0.35 -11.38 7.01
N VAL A 145 -0.53 -10.61 6.35
CA VAL A 145 -0.17 -9.33 5.70
C VAL A 145 0.55 -8.41 6.70
N THR A 146 0.26 -8.56 7.99
CA THR A 146 0.92 -7.83 9.07
C THR A 146 2.45 -8.01 9.15
N ARG A 147 3.04 -9.03 8.48
CA ARG A 147 4.49 -9.26 8.33
C ARG A 147 5.10 -8.37 7.23
N HIS A 148 4.68 -7.11 7.21
CA HIS A 148 4.88 -6.18 6.11
C HIS A 148 6.34 -5.84 5.87
N SER A 149 7.11 -5.69 6.96
CA SER A 149 8.54 -5.38 6.84
C SER A 149 9.36 -6.49 6.19
N ASP A 150 8.96 -7.76 6.36
CA ASP A 150 9.67 -8.85 5.71
C ASP A 150 9.30 -8.89 4.23
N HIS A 151 8.01 -8.71 3.92
CA HIS A 151 7.49 -8.63 2.57
C HIS A 151 8.20 -7.55 1.73
N HIS A 152 8.38 -6.35 2.27
CA HIS A 152 9.05 -5.26 1.56
C HIS A 152 10.57 -5.40 1.49
N SER A 153 11.20 -6.03 2.48
CA SER A 153 12.63 -6.30 2.42
C SER A 153 12.99 -7.50 1.52
N ASN A 154 12.05 -8.44 1.36
CA ASN A 154 12.20 -9.70 0.64
C ASN A 154 10.99 -9.97 -0.27
N THR A 155 10.85 -9.17 -1.33
CA THR A 155 9.66 -9.14 -2.21
C THR A 155 9.39 -10.43 -2.98
N ASN A 156 10.37 -11.36 -3.03
CA ASN A 156 10.27 -12.63 -3.74
C ASN A 156 9.73 -13.78 -2.88
N LEU A 157 9.58 -13.58 -1.57
CA LEU A 157 9.07 -14.60 -0.67
C LEU A 157 7.56 -14.77 -0.82
N LYS A 158 7.10 -16.02 -0.67
CA LYS A 158 5.68 -16.33 -0.59
C LYS A 158 5.14 -15.98 0.79
N PHE A 159 3.83 -15.75 0.90
CA PHE A 159 3.24 -15.24 2.15
C PHE A 159 3.49 -16.14 3.37
N TRP A 160 3.60 -17.46 3.18
CA TRP A 160 3.89 -18.42 4.26
C TRP A 160 5.37 -18.50 4.66
N GLU A 161 6.27 -17.94 3.86
CA GLU A 161 7.72 -17.90 4.13
C GLU A 161 8.11 -16.64 4.92
N LEU A 162 7.22 -15.64 4.97
CA LEU A 162 7.43 -14.40 5.70
C LEU A 162 7.62 -14.67 7.19
N LYS A 163 8.65 -14.09 7.80
CA LYS A 163 8.94 -14.26 9.21
C LYS A 163 8.29 -13.16 10.04
N PRO A 164 7.77 -13.45 11.25
CA PRO A 164 7.49 -12.41 12.22
C PRO A 164 8.81 -11.72 12.57
N ILE A 165 8.92 -10.43 12.24
CA ILE A 165 10.14 -9.65 12.50
C ILE A 165 9.93 -8.86 13.78
N ASP A 166 10.85 -9.03 14.73
CA ASP A 166 10.93 -8.19 15.93
C ASP A 166 12.17 -7.28 15.94
N LYS A 167 13.26 -7.67 15.26
CA LYS A 167 14.52 -6.90 15.25
C LYS A 167 14.67 -6.07 13.97
N GLY A 168 14.80 -4.75 14.13
CA GLY A 168 15.09 -3.80 13.04
C GLY A 168 13.89 -3.32 12.23
N ALA A 169 12.67 -3.72 12.59
CA ALA A 169 11.42 -3.13 12.10
C ALA A 169 10.76 -2.31 13.21
N PRO A 170 10.20 -1.13 12.93
CA PRO A 170 9.31 -0.45 13.83
C PRO A 170 7.94 -1.16 13.85
N MET A 171 7.24 -1.10 14.97
CA MET A 171 6.00 -1.86 15.20
C MET A 171 4.79 -0.93 15.37
N LEU A 172 3.64 -1.36 14.88
CA LEU A 172 2.36 -0.73 15.21
C LEU A 172 2.00 -1.03 16.68
N PRO A 173 1.80 -0.01 17.54
CA PRO A 173 1.73 -0.20 18.99
C PRO A 173 0.49 -0.96 19.47
N TYR A 174 -0.62 -0.91 18.73
CA TYR A 174 -1.88 -1.57 19.08
C TYR A 174 -2.29 -2.65 18.07
N GLY A 175 -1.35 -3.07 17.22
CA GLY A 175 -1.62 -4.00 16.15
C GLY A 175 -2.40 -3.41 14.99
N TYR A 176 -2.50 -4.22 13.95
CA TYR A 176 -2.88 -3.75 12.63
C TYR A 176 -4.33 -3.27 12.52
N LEU A 177 -5.29 -4.08 13.01
CA LEU A 177 -6.71 -3.76 12.91
C LEU A 177 -7.08 -2.52 13.73
N MET A 178 -6.58 -2.41 14.96
CA MET A 178 -6.84 -1.24 15.79
C MET A 178 -6.27 0.02 15.15
N MET A 179 -5.03 -0.04 14.65
CA MET A 179 -4.40 1.12 14.00
C MET A 179 -5.12 1.52 12.71
N LEU A 180 -5.61 0.55 11.92
CA LEU A 180 -6.44 0.79 10.74
C LEU A 180 -7.71 1.59 11.10
N TYR A 181 -8.48 1.12 12.10
CA TYR A 181 -9.71 1.79 12.49
C TYR A 181 -9.46 3.14 13.17
N LEU A 182 -8.40 3.27 13.98
CA LEU A 182 -8.01 4.56 14.54
C LEU A 182 -7.61 5.55 13.45
N ALA A 183 -6.83 5.12 12.46
CA ALA A 183 -6.43 5.97 11.35
C ALA A 183 -7.65 6.49 10.58
N PHE A 184 -8.61 5.61 10.29
CA PHE A 184 -9.79 5.95 9.50
C PHE A 184 -10.86 6.75 10.26
N TYR A 185 -11.20 6.38 11.49
CA TYR A 185 -12.30 7.00 12.25
C TYR A 185 -11.84 8.06 13.26
N ALA A 186 -10.61 7.96 13.77
CA ALA A 186 -10.07 8.87 14.77
C ALA A 186 -8.65 9.36 14.41
N PRO A 187 -8.45 9.97 13.23
CA PRO A 187 -7.12 10.28 12.69
C PRO A 187 -6.28 11.16 13.61
N PHE A 188 -6.92 12.00 14.43
CA PHE A 188 -6.22 12.83 15.43
C PHE A 188 -5.57 11.98 16.53
N ILE A 189 -6.26 10.95 17.02
CA ILE A 189 -5.73 10.02 18.03
C ILE A 189 -4.59 9.21 17.42
N TYR A 190 -4.80 8.69 16.20
CA TYR A 190 -3.75 8.00 15.44
C TYR A 190 -2.48 8.84 15.32
N LYS A 191 -2.60 10.11 14.89
CA LYS A 191 -1.45 11.02 14.74
C LYS A 191 -0.73 11.29 16.07
N ARG A 192 -1.46 11.39 17.18
CA ARG A 192 -0.86 11.56 18.52
C ARG A 192 -0.05 10.34 18.95
N ILE A 193 -0.56 9.13 18.70
CA ILE A 193 0.15 7.87 18.96
C ILE A 193 1.40 7.80 18.08
N MET A 194 1.23 7.95 16.77
CA MET A 194 2.34 7.82 15.80
C MET A 194 3.41 8.90 15.95
N LYS A 195 3.10 10.07 16.54
CA LYS A 195 4.12 11.07 16.84
C LYS A 195 5.22 10.52 17.76
N LYS A 196 4.86 9.71 18.76
CA LYS A 196 5.83 9.08 19.66
C LYS A 196 6.63 8.00 18.93
N GLU A 197 5.95 7.18 18.15
CA GLU A 197 6.58 6.10 17.38
C GLU A 197 7.53 6.63 16.31
N LEU A 198 7.18 7.72 15.62
CA LEU A 198 8.07 8.37 14.65
C LEU A 198 9.32 8.94 15.32
N ALA A 199 9.19 9.53 16.51
CA ALA A 199 10.36 10.01 17.26
C ALA A 199 11.28 8.85 17.68
N ASN A 200 10.70 7.71 18.08
CA ASN A 200 11.45 6.48 18.35
C ASN A 200 12.16 5.97 17.09
N TRP A 201 11.47 6.01 15.94
CA TRP A 201 12.05 5.65 14.64
C TRP A 201 13.26 6.54 14.28
N ASP A 202 13.14 7.85 14.46
CA ASP A 202 14.21 8.82 14.17
C ASP A 202 15.49 8.55 14.97
N GLN A 203 15.33 8.16 16.23
CA GLN A 203 16.44 7.93 17.15
C GLN A 203 17.08 6.56 16.95
N ASN A 204 16.28 5.52 16.76
CA ASN A 204 16.73 4.13 16.88
C ASN A 204 16.82 3.38 15.54
N TYR A 205 16.22 3.88 14.46
CA TYR A 205 16.15 3.16 13.18
C TYR A 205 16.67 3.99 11.99
N ALA A 206 16.38 5.30 11.96
CA ALA A 206 16.80 6.18 10.86
C ALA A 206 18.32 6.30 10.78
N ASN A 207 18.84 6.32 9.54
CA ASN A 207 20.25 6.66 9.31
C ASN A 207 20.41 8.19 9.22
N ASP A 208 21.65 8.69 9.19
CA ASP A 208 21.91 10.13 9.18
C ASP A 208 21.29 10.85 7.98
N TYR A 209 21.27 10.20 6.81
CA TYR A 209 20.67 10.78 5.61
C TYR A 209 19.15 10.94 5.76
N GLU A 210 18.46 9.91 6.25
CA GLU A 210 17.01 9.93 6.46
C GLU A 210 16.61 10.90 7.57
N ARG A 211 17.41 11.00 8.64
CA ARG A 211 17.21 12.04 9.66
C ARG A 211 17.31 13.44 9.07
N ASN A 212 18.23 13.66 8.14
CA ASN A 212 18.36 14.95 7.47
C ASN A 212 17.18 15.22 6.52
N LEU A 213 16.68 14.22 5.80
CA LEU A 213 15.47 14.34 4.97
C LEU A 213 14.22 14.75 5.75
N ILE A 214 14.14 14.39 7.04
CA ILE A 214 13.01 14.75 7.89
C ILE A 214 13.10 16.20 8.38
N LYS A 215 14.32 16.72 8.55
CA LYS A 215 14.59 18.07 9.05
C LYS A 215 14.53 19.15 7.97
N SER A 216 14.70 18.76 6.70
CA SER A 216 14.58 19.63 5.52
C SER A 216 13.13 19.89 5.13
#